data_AF-A0AA88HNN5-F1
#
_entry.id   AF-A0AA88HNN5-F1
#
_cell.length_a   1.000
_cell.length_b   1.000
_cell.length_c   1.000
_cell.angle_alpha   90.00
_cell.angle_beta   90.00
_cell.angle_gamma   90.00
#
_symmetry.space_group_name_H-M   'P 1'
#
loop_
_entity.id
_entity.type
_entity.pdbx_description
1 polymer ?
#
loop_
_entity_poly.entity_id
_entity_poly.type
_entity_poly.pdbx_seq_one_letter_code
_entity_poly.pdbx_strand_id
1 'polypeptide(L)'
;MGGVDLADMLLELYRIDFKSRSKWYMRIFFLFDLSVVNGWLLYRRCLAAGQKPMNLLQFKTDVARALLSGASLATPKRGRPLSDADTNSQKKRNYTCRPPDSTRLDGQGHFPAWIESKQRCRVCVQAHSKVKCVKCEVSLCFTPNRNCFLTYHTM
;
A
#
# COMPACT_ATOMS: atom_id res chain seq x y z
N MET A 1 -10.19 37.00 -2.61
CA MET A 1 -10.87 36.08 -3.54
C MET A 1 -10.13 34.76 -3.79
N GLY A 2 -8.82 34.63 -3.56
CA GLY A 2 -8.06 33.40 -3.90
C GLY A 2 -8.24 32.16 -2.99
N GLY A 3 -9.24 32.13 -2.11
CA GLY A 3 -9.47 30.95 -1.26
C GLY A 3 -10.07 29.76 -2.03
N VAL A 4 -10.97 30.06 -2.98
CA VAL A 4 -11.58 29.07 -3.88
C VAL A 4 -10.55 28.58 -4.90
N ASP A 5 -9.80 29.50 -5.52
CA ASP A 5 -8.73 29.16 -6.47
C ASP A 5 -7.65 28.25 -5.86
N LEU A 6 -7.30 28.48 -4.58
CA LEU A 6 -6.35 27.61 -3.87
C LEU A 6 -6.92 26.20 -3.67
N ALA A 7 -8.19 26.09 -3.29
CA ALA A 7 -8.83 24.80 -3.12
C ALA A 7 -8.89 24.03 -4.46
N ASP A 8 -9.29 24.70 -5.54
CA ASP A 8 -9.35 24.12 -6.88
C ASP A 8 -7.97 23.67 -7.37
N MET A 9 -6.94 24.49 -7.18
CA MET A 9 -5.56 24.13 -7.50
C MET A 9 -5.11 22.88 -6.74
N LEU A 10 -5.37 22.81 -5.43
CA LEU A 10 -4.94 21.68 -4.59
C LEU A 10 -5.68 20.38 -4.93
N LEU A 11 -6.94 20.47 -5.34
CA LEU A 11 -7.72 19.34 -5.85
C LEU A 11 -7.17 18.84 -7.18
N GLU A 12 -6.86 19.74 -8.11
CA GLU A 12 -6.43 19.37 -9.47
C GLU A 12 -5.05 18.69 -9.50
N LEU A 13 -4.13 19.03 -8.57
CA LEU A 13 -2.77 18.45 -8.50
C LEU A 13 -2.74 16.91 -8.44
N TYR A 14 -3.67 16.31 -7.69
CA TYR A 14 -3.72 14.85 -7.49
C TYR A 14 -5.17 14.36 -7.51
N ARG A 15 -5.89 14.81 -8.53
CA ARG A 15 -7.32 14.59 -8.70
C ARG A 15 -7.68 13.11 -8.83
N ILE A 16 -8.71 12.69 -8.10
CA ILE A 16 -9.29 11.34 -8.23
C ILE A 16 -10.42 11.38 -9.26
N ASP A 17 -10.13 10.93 -10.48
CA ASP A 17 -11.12 10.91 -11.56
C ASP A 17 -11.86 9.57 -11.67
N PHE A 18 -13.18 9.62 -11.46
CA PHE A 18 -14.08 8.52 -11.77
C PHE A 18 -14.61 8.66 -13.18
N LYS A 19 -13.99 7.94 -14.14
CA LYS A 19 -14.46 7.93 -15.52
C LYS A 19 -15.74 7.10 -15.64
N SER A 20 -16.89 7.77 -15.59
CA SER A 20 -18.18 7.16 -15.91
C SER A 20 -18.97 8.01 -16.89
N ARG A 21 -19.35 7.42 -18.04
CA ARG A 21 -20.15 8.10 -19.07
C ARG A 21 -21.62 8.22 -18.70
N SER A 22 -22.17 7.30 -17.90
CA SER A 22 -23.61 7.21 -17.63
C SER A 22 -24.00 7.53 -16.18
N LYS A 23 -23.05 7.53 -15.24
CA LYS A 23 -23.32 7.73 -13.81
C LYS A 23 -22.78 9.09 -13.35
N TRP A 24 -23.52 10.15 -13.65
CA TRP A 24 -23.15 11.53 -13.31
C TRP A 24 -22.85 11.73 -11.82
N TYR A 25 -23.55 11.00 -10.94
CA TYR A 25 -23.35 11.06 -9.49
C TYR A 25 -21.95 10.60 -9.04
N MET A 26 -21.21 9.85 -9.87
CA MET A 26 -19.83 9.48 -9.55
C MET A 26 -18.91 10.70 -9.42
N ARG A 27 -19.28 11.83 -10.04
CA ARG A 27 -18.55 13.09 -9.88
C ARG A 27 -18.61 13.61 -8.45
N ILE A 28 -19.64 13.28 -7.66
CA ILE A 28 -19.81 13.72 -6.26
C ILE A 28 -18.70 13.17 -5.36
N PHE A 29 -18.07 12.04 -5.74
CA PHE A 29 -17.00 11.45 -4.94
C PHE A 29 -15.70 12.27 -4.89
N PHE A 30 -15.61 13.38 -5.64
CA PHE A 30 -14.57 14.40 -5.41
C PHE A 30 -14.57 14.93 -3.97
N LEU A 31 -15.68 14.82 -3.24
CA LEU A 31 -15.79 15.19 -1.83
C LEU A 31 -14.79 14.44 -0.94
N PHE A 32 -14.40 13.22 -1.30
CA PHE A 32 -13.33 12.51 -0.59
C PHE A 32 -11.97 13.15 -0.82
N ASP A 33 -11.71 13.63 -2.03
CA ASP A 33 -10.46 14.29 -2.33
C ASP A 33 -10.38 15.66 -1.61
N LEU A 34 -11.49 16.38 -1.60
CA LEU A 34 -11.65 17.63 -0.86
C LEU A 34 -11.46 17.45 0.65
N SER A 35 -12.01 16.37 1.24
CA SER A 35 -11.83 16.11 2.67
C SER A 35 -10.38 15.80 3.02
N VAL A 36 -9.65 15.08 2.16
CA VAL A 36 -8.22 14.80 2.36
C VAL A 36 -7.38 16.08 2.22
N VAL A 37 -7.65 16.93 1.23
CA VAL A 37 -6.98 18.24 1.08
C VAL A 37 -7.23 19.13 2.31
N ASN A 38 -8.48 19.18 2.80
CA ASN A 38 -8.81 19.92 4.02
C ASN A 38 -8.09 19.34 5.26
N GLY A 39 -8.00 18.02 5.36
CA GLY A 39 -7.21 17.34 6.40
C GLY A 39 -5.73 17.73 6.36
N TRP A 40 -5.14 17.85 5.17
CA TRP A 40 -3.76 18.31 5.02
C TRP A 40 -3.57 19.78 5.45
N LEU A 41 -4.52 20.65 5.12
CA LEU A 41 -4.50 22.05 5.56
C LEU A 41 -4.61 22.15 7.10
N LEU A 42 -5.46 21.33 7.72
CA LEU A 42 -5.56 21.24 9.17
C LEU A 42 -4.27 20.71 9.80
N TYR A 43 -3.70 19.63 9.26
CA TYR A 43 -2.42 19.09 9.69
C TYR A 43 -1.32 20.16 9.70
N ARG A 44 -1.23 20.98 8.66
CA ARG A 44 -0.27 22.09 8.57
C ARG A 44 -0.49 23.17 9.64
N ARG A 45 -1.74 23.43 10.03
CA ARG A 45 -2.08 24.41 11.08
C ARG A 45 -1.77 23.89 12.48
N CYS A 46 -1.94 22.58 12.69
CA CYS A 46 -1.68 21.94 13.99
C CYS A 46 -0.21 21.57 14.21
N LEU A 47 0.67 21.81 13.22
CA LEU A 47 2.09 21.51 13.33
C LEU A 47 2.76 22.41 14.37
N ALA A 48 3.62 21.85 15.22
CA ALA A 48 4.39 22.63 16.18
C ALA A 48 5.40 23.56 15.48
N ALA A 49 5.73 24.68 16.12
CA ALA A 49 6.70 25.63 15.59
C ALA A 49 8.04 24.94 15.30
N GLY A 50 8.56 25.10 14.08
CA GLY A 50 9.83 24.52 13.63
C GLY A 50 9.74 23.15 12.95
N GLN A 51 8.57 22.50 12.93
CA GLN A 51 8.39 21.29 12.14
C GLN A 51 8.10 21.64 10.67
N LYS A 52 8.67 20.86 9.75
CA LYS A 52 8.36 20.98 8.32
C LYS A 52 7.14 20.11 8.01
N PRO A 53 6.06 20.65 7.42
CA PRO A 53 4.92 19.84 7.03
C PRO A 53 5.31 18.89 5.90
N MET A 54 4.76 17.67 5.92
CA MET A 54 4.85 16.77 4.79
C MET A 54 4.13 17.37 3.57
N ASN A 55 4.60 17.03 2.36
CA ASN A 55 3.96 17.49 1.14
C ASN A 55 2.59 16.79 0.96
N LEU A 56 1.73 17.38 0.10
CA LEU A 56 0.37 16.89 -0.10
C LEU A 56 0.34 15.44 -0.62
N LEU A 57 1.29 15.06 -1.49
CA LEU A 57 1.38 13.70 -2.01
C LEU A 57 1.67 12.68 -0.91
N GLN A 58 2.66 12.95 -0.06
CA GLN A 58 3.02 12.09 1.07
C GLN A 58 1.84 11.93 2.02
N PHE A 59 1.17 13.03 2.36
CA PHE A 59 -0.03 13.00 3.18
C PHE A 59 -1.13 12.12 2.57
N LYS A 60 -1.44 12.30 1.28
CA LYS A 60 -2.41 11.46 0.55
C LYS A 60 -2.01 9.98 0.57
N THR A 61 -0.73 9.66 0.35
CA THR A 61 -0.24 8.28 0.37
C THR A 61 -0.32 7.63 1.75
N ASP A 62 -0.07 8.39 2.82
CA ASP A 62 -0.14 7.89 4.19
C ASP A 62 -1.58 7.63 4.62
N VAL A 63 -2.51 8.53 4.26
CA VAL A 63 -3.96 8.31 4.45
C VAL A 63 -4.40 7.04 3.72
N ALA A 64 -4.01 6.87 2.45
CA ALA A 64 -4.34 5.67 1.69
C ALA A 64 -3.78 4.39 2.34
N ARG A 65 -2.52 4.42 2.79
CA ARG A 65 -1.89 3.27 3.46
C ARG A 65 -2.60 2.92 4.78
N ALA A 66 -2.95 3.93 5.58
CA ALA A 66 -3.67 3.74 6.83
C ALA A 66 -5.04 3.07 6.59
N LEU A 67 -5.82 3.58 5.64
CA LEU A 67 -7.12 3.02 5.27
C LEU A 67 -7.01 1.57 4.76
N LEU A 68 -5.99 1.28 3.95
CA LEU A 68 -5.74 -0.09 3.45
C LEU A 68 -5.28 -1.05 4.55
N SER A 69 -4.53 -0.56 5.54
CA SER A 69 -4.07 -1.38 6.67
C SER A 69 -5.16 -1.71 7.69
N GLY A 70 -6.16 -0.83 7.85
CA GLY A 70 -7.32 -1.05 8.72
C GLY A 70 -8.47 -1.81 8.06
N ALA A 71 -8.51 -1.85 6.73
CA ALA A 71 -9.46 -2.67 6.00
C ALA A 71 -9.00 -4.13 6.08
N SER A 72 -9.69 -4.95 6.88
CA SER A 72 -9.73 -6.39 6.61
C SER A 72 -10.31 -6.55 5.21
N LEU A 73 -9.45 -6.69 4.21
CA LEU A 73 -9.81 -7.02 2.83
C LEU A 73 -10.26 -8.50 2.75
N ALA A 74 -11.09 -8.93 3.70
CA ALA A 74 -12.01 -10.03 3.49
C ALA A 74 -12.97 -9.58 2.39
N THR A 75 -12.50 -9.64 1.14
CA THR A 75 -13.36 -9.51 -0.01
C THR A 75 -14.40 -10.62 0.15
N PRO A 76 -15.70 -10.30 0.30
CA PRO A 76 -16.71 -11.34 0.20
C PRO A 76 -16.48 -11.99 -1.16
N LYS A 77 -16.28 -13.32 -1.20
CA LYS A 77 -16.21 -14.10 -2.43
C LYS A 77 -17.55 -13.96 -3.14
N ARG A 78 -17.76 -12.84 -3.85
CA ARG A 78 -18.98 -12.56 -4.58
C ARG A 78 -18.77 -13.04 -6.00
N GLY A 79 -19.09 -14.31 -6.22
CA GLY A 79 -19.01 -14.98 -7.50
C GLY A 79 -19.40 -16.45 -7.38
N ARG A 80 -19.96 -16.99 -8.47
CA ARG A 80 -20.22 -18.42 -8.66
C ARG A 80 -18.92 -19.20 -8.38
N PRO A 81 -18.95 -20.34 -7.67
CA PRO A 81 -17.76 -21.17 -7.53
C PRO A 81 -17.20 -21.47 -8.93
N LEU A 82 -15.91 -21.21 -9.12
CA LEU A 82 -15.21 -21.62 -10.32
C LEU A 82 -15.26 -23.13 -10.37
N SER A 83 -16.06 -23.67 -11.28
CA SER A 83 -15.89 -25.04 -11.75
C SER A 83 -14.51 -25.11 -12.42
N ASP A 84 -13.74 -26.13 -12.09
CA ASP A 84 -12.43 -26.43 -12.65
C ASP A 84 -12.54 -26.67 -14.17
N ALA A 85 -12.52 -25.60 -14.96
CA ALA A 85 -12.25 -25.63 -16.40
C ALA A 85 -12.21 -24.19 -16.95
N ASP A 86 -11.17 -23.41 -16.64
CA ASP A 86 -10.59 -22.53 -17.66
C ASP A 86 -9.19 -22.03 -17.24
N THR A 87 -8.16 -22.73 -17.71
CA THR A 87 -6.76 -22.34 -17.54
C THR A 87 -6.38 -21.28 -18.57
N ASN A 88 -6.99 -20.09 -18.55
CA ASN A 88 -6.42 -18.96 -19.28
C ASN A 88 -6.83 -17.56 -18.79
N SER A 89 -6.99 -17.38 -17.47
CA SER A 89 -6.93 -16.02 -16.92
C SER A 89 -5.46 -15.61 -16.80
N GLN A 90 -5.03 -14.70 -17.69
CA GLN A 90 -3.76 -14.00 -17.54
C GLN A 90 -3.69 -13.43 -16.12
N LYS A 91 -2.93 -14.08 -15.24
CA LYS A 91 -2.70 -13.63 -13.87
C LYS A 91 -2.10 -12.23 -13.96
N LYS A 92 -2.91 -11.20 -13.73
CA LYS A 92 -2.40 -9.85 -13.46
C LYS A 92 -1.32 -10.03 -12.40
N ARG A 93 -0.12 -9.51 -12.67
CA ARG A 93 0.99 -9.56 -11.70
C ARG A 93 0.49 -8.88 -10.43
N ASN A 94 0.15 -9.67 -9.42
CA ASN A 94 -0.18 -9.17 -8.09
C ASN A 94 1.09 -8.51 -7.56
N TYR A 95 1.16 -7.19 -7.61
CA TYR A 95 2.11 -6.44 -6.82
C TYR A 95 1.72 -6.64 -5.36
N THR A 96 2.39 -7.55 -4.67
CA THR A 96 2.29 -7.66 -3.22
C THR A 96 2.79 -6.35 -2.63
N CYS A 97 1.89 -5.58 -2.02
CA CYS A 97 2.24 -4.35 -1.33
C CYS A 97 3.30 -4.65 -0.28
N ARG A 98 4.39 -3.86 -0.26
CA ARG A 98 5.42 -3.96 0.78
C ARG A 98 4.74 -3.65 2.13
N PRO A 99 4.89 -4.52 3.15
CA PRO A 99 4.40 -4.19 4.48
C PRO A 99 5.05 -2.89 4.98
N PRO A 100 4.31 -2.03 5.70
CA PRO A 100 4.85 -0.78 6.22
C PRO A 100 6.05 -1.03 7.13
N ASP A 101 6.99 -0.07 7.18
CA ASP A 101 8.21 -0.24 7.96
C ASP A 101 7.95 -0.45 9.46
N SER A 102 6.83 0.10 9.98
CA SER A 102 6.36 -0.16 11.35
C SER A 102 6.08 -1.64 11.64
N THR A 103 5.53 -2.39 10.68
CA THR A 103 5.27 -3.84 10.81
C THR A 103 6.51 -4.68 10.48
N ARG A 104 7.39 -4.15 9.63
CA ARG A 104 8.62 -4.85 9.22
C ARG A 104 9.70 -4.85 10.31
N LEU A 105 9.81 -3.73 11.03
CA LEU A 105 10.86 -3.45 12.02
C LEU A 105 10.39 -3.58 13.48
N ASP A 106 9.19 -4.11 13.72
CA ASP A 106 8.67 -4.26 15.08
C ASP A 106 9.35 -5.37 15.91
N GLY A 107 10.26 -6.14 15.30
CA GLY A 107 11.04 -7.18 15.98
C GLY A 107 10.22 -8.35 16.51
N GLN A 108 8.93 -8.43 16.22
CA GLN A 108 8.01 -9.40 16.83
C GLN A 108 7.25 -10.21 15.80
N GLY A 109 7.19 -11.53 15.97
CA GLY A 109 6.34 -12.41 15.15
C GLY A 109 6.84 -12.64 13.71
N HIS A 110 8.12 -12.43 13.44
CA HIS A 110 8.73 -12.73 12.13
C HIS A 110 9.31 -14.14 12.12
N PHE A 111 8.50 -15.11 11.70
CA PHE A 111 8.91 -16.53 11.63
C PHE A 111 9.21 -16.98 10.19
N PRO A 112 10.28 -17.76 9.98
CA PRO A 112 10.57 -18.37 8.70
C PRO A 112 9.64 -19.57 8.43
N ALA A 113 9.07 -19.62 7.23
CA ALA A 113 8.26 -20.73 6.74
C ALA A 113 8.75 -21.19 5.37
N TRP A 114 8.67 -22.50 5.13
CA TRP A 114 9.05 -23.11 3.85
C TRP A 114 7.96 -22.96 2.79
N ILE A 115 8.40 -22.77 1.54
CA ILE A 115 7.56 -22.71 0.35
C ILE A 115 8.06 -23.75 -0.65
N GLU A 116 7.13 -24.39 -1.35
CA GLU A 116 7.43 -25.36 -2.41
C GLU A 116 8.16 -24.70 -3.60
N SER A 117 7.64 -23.57 -4.07
CA SER A 117 8.25 -22.80 -5.16
C SER A 117 9.35 -21.86 -4.66
N LYS A 118 10.50 -21.92 -5.34
CA LYS A 118 11.63 -21.01 -5.11
C LYS A 118 11.28 -19.61 -5.60
N GLN A 119 11.27 -18.63 -4.69
CA GLN A 119 11.00 -17.23 -5.00
C GLN A 119 12.28 -16.39 -4.89
N ARG A 120 12.40 -15.30 -5.66
CA ARG A 120 13.57 -14.42 -5.57
C ARG A 120 13.63 -13.73 -4.21
N CYS A 121 14.82 -13.66 -3.64
CA CYS A 121 15.04 -12.93 -2.39
C CYS A 121 14.84 -11.43 -2.62
N ARG A 122 14.08 -10.78 -1.74
CA ARG A 122 13.77 -9.35 -1.89
C ARG A 122 14.98 -8.43 -1.64
N VAL A 123 15.93 -8.85 -0.82
CA VAL A 123 17.09 -8.05 -0.43
C VAL A 123 18.21 -8.15 -1.47
N CYS A 124 18.69 -9.36 -1.77
CA CYS A 124 19.82 -9.54 -2.67
C CYS A 124 19.43 -9.65 -4.14
N VAL A 125 18.15 -9.90 -4.46
CA VAL A 125 17.55 -9.99 -5.82
C VAL A 125 18.12 -11.10 -6.72
N GLN A 126 19.35 -11.55 -6.49
CA GLN A 126 20.10 -12.54 -7.27
C GLN A 126 19.77 -13.98 -6.87
N ALA A 127 19.57 -14.23 -5.57
CA ALA A 127 19.35 -15.58 -5.06
C ALA A 127 17.86 -15.92 -4.99
N HIS A 128 17.55 -17.19 -5.18
CA HIS A 128 16.21 -17.73 -4.95
C HIS A 128 16.17 -18.45 -3.61
N SER A 129 15.15 -18.17 -2.80
CA SER A 129 14.92 -18.78 -1.50
C SER A 129 13.64 -19.60 -1.50
N LYS A 130 13.63 -20.68 -0.71
CA LYS A 130 12.42 -21.44 -0.35
C LYS A 130 11.86 -21.00 1.02
N VAL A 131 12.43 -19.97 1.63
CA VAL A 131 12.02 -19.47 2.94
C VAL A 131 11.32 -18.12 2.77
N LYS A 132 10.14 -17.95 3.38
CA LYS A 132 9.44 -16.68 3.52
C LYS A 132 9.23 -16.31 4.98
N CYS A 133 9.10 -15.02 5.26
CA CYS A 133 8.53 -14.56 6.53
C CYS A 133 7.00 -14.73 6.49
N VAL A 134 6.41 -15.33 7.53
CA VAL A 134 4.95 -15.52 7.63
C VAL A 134 4.21 -14.18 7.73
N LYS A 135 4.74 -13.25 8.53
CA LYS A 135 4.09 -11.96 8.81
C LYS A 135 4.22 -10.96 7.66
N CYS A 136 5.39 -10.88 7.04
CA CYS A 136 5.64 -9.97 5.92
C CYS A 136 5.30 -10.56 4.55
N GLU A 137 5.11 -11.88 4.46
CA GLU A 137 4.90 -12.63 3.21
C GLU A 137 6.00 -12.43 2.15
N VAL A 138 7.23 -12.12 2.58
CA VAL A 138 8.38 -11.87 1.70
C VAL A 138 9.34 -13.06 1.71
N SER A 139 9.80 -13.48 0.54
CA SER A 139 10.88 -14.47 0.37
C SER A 139 12.26 -13.88 0.64
N LEU A 140 12.99 -14.48 1.58
CA LEU A 140 14.28 -13.98 2.08
C LEU A 140 15.28 -15.13 2.18
N CYS A 141 16.57 -14.85 1.93
CA CYS A 141 17.62 -15.85 2.14
C CYS A 141 17.84 -16.12 3.62
N PHE A 142 17.84 -17.40 3.98
CA PHE A 142 18.21 -17.90 5.30
C PHE A 142 19.22 -19.03 5.11
N THR A 143 20.46 -18.66 4.80
CA THR A 143 21.58 -19.59 4.59
C THR A 143 22.79 -19.15 5.43
N PRO A 144 23.74 -20.04 5.74
CA PRO A 144 24.91 -19.71 6.56
C PRO A 144 25.72 -18.53 6.00
N ASN A 145 25.84 -18.47 4.67
CA ASN A 145 26.60 -17.42 3.99
C ASN A 145 25.82 -16.11 3.81
N ARG A 146 24.48 -16.14 3.89
CA ARG A 146 23.61 -14.99 3.59
C ARG A 146 22.35 -15.01 4.46
N ASN A 147 22.31 -14.12 5.45
CA ASN A 147 21.16 -13.94 6.33
C ASN A 147 20.35 -12.70 5.95
N CYS A 148 19.73 -12.72 4.77
CA CYS A 148 18.86 -11.63 4.33
C CYS A 148 17.58 -11.52 5.18
N PHE A 149 17.21 -12.58 5.88
CA PHE A 149 16.08 -12.60 6.80
C PHE A 149 16.29 -11.60 7.92
N LEU A 150 17.43 -11.68 8.62
CA LEU A 150 17.76 -10.75 9.70
C LEU A 150 17.84 -9.31 9.18
N THR A 151 18.61 -9.07 8.10
CA THR A 151 18.80 -7.72 7.57
C THR A 151 17.49 -7.03 7.21
N TYR A 152 16.51 -7.79 6.69
CA TYR A 152 15.22 -7.23 6.29
C TYR A 152 14.34 -6.81 7.47
N HIS A 153 14.56 -7.37 8.67
CA HIS A 153 13.79 -7.07 9.87
C HIS A 153 14.50 -6.10 10.83
N THR A 154 15.79 -5.81 10.59
CA THR A 154 16.60 -4.92 11.44
C THR A 154 17.06 -3.63 10.76
N MET A 155 16.98 -3.53 9.42
CA MET A 155 17.36 -2.34 8.63
C MET A 155 16.23 -1.98 7.66
#